data_AF-A0ABD0AMF5-F1
#
_entry.id   AF-A0ABD0AMF5-F1
#
_cell.length_a   1.000
_cell.length_b   1.000
_cell.length_c   1.000
_cell.angle_alpha   90.00
_cell.angle_beta   90.00
_cell.angle_gamma   90.00
#
_symmetry.space_group_name_H-M   'P 1'
#
loop_
_entity.id
_entity.type
_entity.pdbx_description
1 polymer ?
#
loop_
_entity_poly.entity_id
_entity_poly.type
_entity_poly.pdbx_seq_one_letter_code
_entity_poly.pdbx_strand_id
1 'polypeptide(L)'
;MRQFTDENLGALDVVECLKNAGRSIKDIKVFMELVSQGDATLAERQAMFYDLKQRLQAKLATLEETMKMVDFKCAYYTQAVAERYVKEAMHRVD
;
A
#
# COMPACT_ATOMS: atom_id res chain seq x y z
N MET A 1 -1.68 -25.99 -23.26
CA MET A 1 -1.00 -25.95 -21.93
C MET A 1 -0.35 -24.57 -21.79
N ARG A 2 -0.55 -23.86 -20.68
CA ARG A 2 0.08 -22.54 -20.48
C ARG A 2 1.50 -22.78 -19.97
N GLN A 3 2.51 -22.43 -20.76
CA GLN A 3 3.92 -22.53 -20.35
C GLN A 3 4.38 -21.18 -19.79
N PHE A 4 4.92 -21.19 -18.58
CA PHE A 4 5.47 -20.01 -17.93
C PHE A 4 7.00 -20.09 -17.98
N THR A 5 7.66 -19.01 -18.41
CA THR A 5 9.11 -18.82 -18.37
C THR A 5 9.48 -18.03 -17.11
N ASP A 6 10.77 -17.95 -16.76
CA ASP A 6 11.22 -17.13 -15.61
C ASP A 6 10.91 -15.64 -15.79
N GLU A 7 10.94 -15.14 -17.02
CA GLU A 7 10.47 -13.79 -17.37
C GLU A 7 8.96 -13.63 -17.11
N ASN A 8 8.16 -14.66 -17.40
CA ASN A 8 6.73 -14.66 -17.08
C ASN A 8 6.49 -14.66 -15.56
N LEU A 9 7.38 -15.27 -14.77
CA LEU A 9 7.31 -15.24 -13.31
C LEU A 9 7.69 -13.86 -12.75
N GLY A 10 8.78 -13.24 -13.23
CA GLY A 10 9.16 -11.89 -12.80
C GLY A 10 8.10 -10.82 -13.13
N ALA A 11 7.37 -10.99 -14.23
CA ALA A 11 6.24 -10.12 -14.56
C ALA A 11 5.08 -10.25 -13.54
N LEU A 12 4.87 -11.43 -12.96
CA LEU A 12 3.83 -11.66 -11.95
C LEU A 12 4.13 -10.95 -10.63
N ASP A 13 5.40 -10.92 -10.19
CA ASP A 13 5.79 -10.21 -8.97
C ASP A 13 5.51 -8.70 -9.08
N VAL A 14 5.75 -8.13 -10.26
CA VAL A 14 5.44 -6.72 -10.53
C VAL A 14 3.93 -6.48 -10.55
N VAL A 15 3.15 -7.38 -11.15
CA VAL A 15 1.67 -7.30 -11.12
C VAL A 15 1.14 -7.37 -9.69
N GLU A 16 1.67 -8.29 -8.90
CA GLU A 16 1.28 -8.45 -7.50
C GLU A 16 1.63 -7.19 -6.69
N CYS A 17 2.83 -6.64 -6.87
CA CYS A 17 3.25 -5.37 -6.26
C CYS A 17 2.29 -4.22 -6.62
N LEU A 18 1.99 -4.05 -7.92
CA LEU A 18 1.07 -3.00 -8.39
C LEU A 18 -0.33 -3.17 -7.81
N LYS A 19 -0.84 -4.40 -7.75
CA LYS A 19 -2.14 -4.72 -7.16
C LYS A 19 -2.15 -4.42 -5.65
N ASN A 20 -1.14 -4.85 -4.91
CA ASN A 20 -1.02 -4.62 -3.47
C ASN A 20 -0.88 -3.13 -3.13
N ALA A 21 -0.24 -2.37 -4.02
CA ALA A 21 -0.17 -0.92 -3.93
C ALA A 21 -1.49 -0.20 -4.29
N GLY A 22 -2.56 -0.94 -4.63
CA GLY A 22 -3.89 -0.40 -4.89
C GLY A 22 -4.09 0.14 -6.31
N ARG A 23 -3.22 -0.19 -7.26
CA ARG A 23 -3.43 0.17 -8.67
C ARG A 23 -4.59 -0.62 -9.26
N SER A 24 -5.33 0.02 -10.16
CA SER A 24 -6.44 -0.64 -10.85
C SER A 24 -5.93 -1.67 -11.84
N ILE A 25 -6.78 -2.66 -12.18
CA ILE A 25 -6.49 -3.62 -13.27
C ILE A 25 -6.19 -2.87 -14.58
N LYS A 26 -6.81 -1.71 -14.80
CA LYS A 26 -6.56 -0.85 -15.97
C LYS A 26 -5.12 -0.34 -15.98
N ASP A 27 -4.61 0.16 -14.86
CA ASP A 27 -3.23 0.67 -14.78
C ASP A 27 -2.20 -0.45 -14.97
N ILE A 28 -2.50 -1.65 -14.46
CA ILE A 28 -1.65 -2.84 -14.66
C ILE A 28 -1.60 -3.23 -16.15
N LYS A 29 -2.72 -3.14 -16.88
CA LYS A 29 -2.73 -3.37 -18.34
C LYS A 29 -1.87 -2.35 -19.08
N VAL A 30 -1.97 -1.07 -18.72
CA VAL A 30 -1.11 -0.01 -19.31
C VAL A 30 0.36 -0.32 -19.07
N PHE A 31 0.74 -0.75 -17.87
CA PHE A 31 2.12 -1.17 -17.59
C PHE A 31 2.56 -2.32 -18.51
N MET A 32 1.72 -3.34 -18.70
CA MET A 32 2.03 -4.46 -19.59
C MET A 32 2.17 -4.05 -21.06
N GLU A 33 1.35 -3.11 -21.52
CA GLU A 33 1.47 -2.53 -22.85
C GLU A 33 2.79 -1.76 -23.01
N LEU A 34 3.21 -0.99 -22.01
CA LEU A 34 4.51 -0.31 -22.03
C LEU A 34 5.66 -1.31 -22.07
N VAL A 35 5.62 -2.38 -21.26
CA VAL A 35 6.65 -3.44 -21.29
C VAL A 35 6.73 -4.10 -22.67
N SER A 36 5.60 -4.36 -23.32
CA SER A 36 5.58 -4.98 -24.66
C SER A 36 6.19 -4.12 -25.77
N GLN A 37 6.28 -2.79 -25.55
CA GLN A 37 6.91 -1.85 -26.48
C GLN A 37 8.44 -1.75 -26.30
N GLY A 38 9.01 -2.49 -25.34
CA GLY A 38 10.45 -2.54 -25.13
C GLY A 38 11.04 -1.22 -24.63
N ASP A 39 12.30 -0.97 -24.96
CA ASP A 39 13.08 0.11 -24.34
C ASP A 39 12.61 1.53 -24.66
N ALA A 40 11.79 1.68 -25.70
CA ALA A 40 11.18 2.97 -26.07
C ALA A 40 10.32 3.58 -24.94
N THR A 41 9.84 2.75 -24.00
CA THR A 41 8.93 3.17 -22.93
C THR A 41 9.57 3.20 -21.54
N LEU A 42 10.91 3.14 -21.44
CA LEU A 42 11.60 3.10 -20.15
C LEU A 42 11.29 4.32 -19.28
N ALA A 43 11.17 5.50 -19.90
CA ALA A 43 10.88 6.75 -19.19
C ALA A 43 9.46 6.74 -18.58
N GLU A 44 8.47 6.25 -19.32
CA GLU A 44 7.08 6.14 -18.85
C GLU A 44 6.95 5.09 -17.73
N ARG A 45 7.61 3.94 -17.89
CA ARG A 45 7.68 2.91 -16.84
C ARG A 45 8.30 3.48 -15.57
N GLN A 46 9.41 4.21 -15.69
CA GLN A 46 10.07 4.87 -14.56
C GLN A 46 9.14 5.89 -13.88
N ALA A 47 8.47 6.76 -14.64
CA ALA A 47 7.54 7.74 -14.12
C ALA A 47 6.38 7.09 -13.35
N MET A 48 5.84 5.98 -13.86
CA MET A 48 4.79 5.21 -13.20
C MET A 48 5.21 4.69 -11.82
N PHE A 49 6.45 4.21 -11.68
CA PHE A 49 6.98 3.74 -10.39
C PHE A 49 7.29 4.89 -9.42
N TYR A 50 7.73 6.06 -9.91
CA TYR A 50 7.90 7.23 -9.06
C TYR A 50 6.56 7.73 -8.48
N ASP A 51 5.52 7.84 -9.29
CA ASP A 51 4.15 8.16 -8.82
C ASP A 51 3.67 7.11 -7.81
N LEU A 52 3.92 5.82 -8.07
CA LEU A 52 3.56 4.76 -7.15
C LEU A 52 4.25 4.91 -5.80
N LYS A 53 5.56 5.18 -5.82
CA LYS A 53 6.36 5.39 -4.63
C LYS A 53 5.81 6.54 -3.79
N GLN A 54 5.50 7.68 -4.42
CA GLN A 54 4.94 8.84 -3.71
C GLN A 54 3.59 8.51 -3.05
N ARG A 55 2.70 7.81 -3.75
CA ARG A 55 1.39 7.39 -3.19
C ARG A 55 1.54 6.43 -2.02
N LEU A 56 2.45 5.46 -2.13
CA LEU A 56 2.74 4.53 -1.05
C LEU A 56 3.32 5.23 0.18
N GLN A 57 4.23 6.20 -0.02
CA GLN A 57 4.78 7.01 1.06
C GLN A 57 3.70 7.84 1.76
N ALA A 58 2.80 8.46 1.01
CA ALA A 58 1.67 9.19 1.59
C ALA A 58 0.74 8.26 2.39
N LYS A 59 0.44 7.07 1.86
CA LYS A 59 -0.37 6.07 2.56
C LYS A 59 0.30 5.58 3.85
N LEU A 60 1.62 5.39 3.83
CA LEU A 60 2.39 5.00 5.01
C LEU A 60 2.28 6.07 6.10
N ALA A 61 2.49 7.35 5.76
CA ALA A 61 2.37 8.45 6.71
C ALA A 61 0.96 8.50 7.36
N THR A 62 -0.10 8.33 6.56
CA THR A 62 -1.48 8.27 7.10
C THR A 62 -1.69 7.06 8.03
N LEU A 63 -1.14 5.90 7.66
CA LEU A 63 -1.23 4.68 8.49
C LEU A 63 -0.45 4.84 9.79
N GLU A 64 0.72 5.48 9.76
CA GLU A 64 1.51 5.78 10.95
C GLU A 64 0.76 6.70 11.92
N GLU A 65 0.12 7.76 11.43
CA GLU A 65 -0.72 8.63 12.29
C GLU A 65 -1.94 7.89 12.85
N THR A 66 -2.58 7.06 12.04
CA THR A 66 -3.69 6.21 12.49
C THR A 66 -3.21 5.25 13.58
N MET A 67 -2.02 4.66 13.41
CA MET A 67 -1.46 3.71 14.36
C MET A 67 -1.21 4.37 15.73
N LYS A 68 -0.73 5.62 15.78
CA LYS A 68 -0.55 6.33 17.06
C LYS A 68 -1.84 6.42 17.86
N MET A 69 -2.97 6.70 17.21
CA MET A 69 -4.28 6.74 17.88
C MET A 69 -4.69 5.34 18.36
N VAL A 70 -4.48 4.31 17.54
CA VAL A 70 -4.78 2.92 17.91
C VAL A 70 -3.94 2.49 19.11
N ASP A 71 -2.63 2.73 19.08
CA ASP A 71 -1.70 2.41 20.17
C ASP A 71 -2.09 3.11 21.47
N PHE A 72 -2.45 4.40 21.39
CA PHE A 72 -2.96 5.15 22.52
C PHE A 72 -4.23 4.50 23.11
N LYS A 73 -5.19 4.13 22.26
CA LYS A 73 -6.42 3.45 22.72
C LYS A 73 -6.12 2.06 23.28
N CYS A 74 -5.20 1.30 22.70
CA CYS A 74 -4.78 0.00 23.23
C CYS A 74 -4.17 0.13 24.63
N ALA A 75 -3.25 1.09 24.84
CA ALA A 75 -2.67 1.35 26.15
C ALA A 75 -3.75 1.77 27.17
N TYR A 76 -4.65 2.65 26.75
CA TYR A 76 -5.76 3.09 27.58
C TYR A 76 -6.67 1.94 28.02
N TYR A 77 -7.16 1.13 27.08
CA TYR A 77 -8.06 0.03 27.41
C TYR A 77 -7.35 -1.06 28.20
N THR A 78 -6.05 -1.25 28.01
CA THR A 78 -5.24 -2.12 28.88
C THR A 78 -5.32 -1.67 30.34
N GLN A 79 -5.15 -0.36 30.60
CA GLN A 79 -5.29 0.20 31.94
C GLN A 79 -6.73 0.13 32.46
N ALA A 80 -7.71 0.50 31.64
CA ALA A 80 -9.12 0.50 32.03
C ALA A 80 -9.63 -0.89 32.41
N VAL A 81 -9.17 -1.94 31.71
CA VAL A 81 -9.47 -3.35 32.05
C VAL A 81 -8.84 -3.72 33.39
N ALA A 82 -7.60 -3.32 33.64
CA ALA A 82 -6.91 -3.58 34.92
C ALA A 82 -7.60 -2.88 36.10
N GLU A 83 -8.04 -1.64 35.91
CA GLU A 83 -8.67 -0.80 36.96
C GLU A 83 -10.20 -0.99 37.04
N ARG A 84 -10.82 -1.72 36.09
CA ARG A 84 -12.28 -1.88 35.93
C ARG A 84 -13.04 -0.56 35.85
N TYR A 85 -12.43 0.46 35.24
CA TYR A 85 -13.00 1.81 35.14
C TYR A 85 -12.57 2.51 33.84
N VAL A 86 -13.48 3.31 33.26
CA VAL A 86 -13.26 4.08 32.02
C VAL A 86 -13.47 5.56 32.33
N LYS A 87 -12.49 6.41 32.01
CA LYS A 87 -12.58 7.87 32.16
C LYS A 87 -13.40 8.47 30.99
N GLU A 88 -14.48 9.18 31.30
CA GLU A 88 -15.41 9.77 30.31
C GLU A 88 -14.77 10.82 29.38
N ALA A 89 -13.71 11.50 29.84
CA ALA A 89 -13.09 12.63 29.12
C ALA A 89 -12.45 12.27 27.76
N MET A 90 -12.24 10.98 27.45
CA MET A 90 -11.45 10.55 26.28
C MET A 90 -12.25 10.14 25.04
N HIS A 91 -13.54 10.49 24.98
CA HIS A 91 -14.39 10.33 23.78
C HIS A 91 -14.30 11.52 22.80
N ARG A 92 -13.60 12.60 23.16
CA ARG A 92 -13.33 13.70 22.23
C ARG A 92 -12.03 13.43 21.48
N VAL A 93 -12.17 13.28 20.17
CA VAL A 93 -11.08 13.50 19.21
C VAL A 93 -11.08 15.00 18.96
N ASP A 94 -10.37 15.75 19.78
CA ASP A 94 -10.04 17.15 19.46
C ASP A 94 -8.85 17.17 18.50
#